data_AF-A0AB37KI09-F1
#
_entry.id   AF-A0AB37KI09-F1
#
_cell.length_a   1.000
_cell.length_b   1.000
_cell.length_c   1.000
_cell.angle_alpha   90.00
_cell.angle_beta   90.00
_cell.angle_gamma   90.00
#
_symmetry.space_group_name_H-M   'P 1'
#
loop_
_entity.id
_entity.type
_entity.pdbx_description
1 polymer ?
#
loop_
_entity_poly.entity_id
_entity_poly.type
_entity_poly.pdbx_seq_one_letter_code
_entity_poly.pdbx_strand_id
1 'polypeptide(L)'
;MKKLKTMLIFVIPSCLLLFGCQNKDSEIEEPIRFSTIGGGIDGKGTQVIEWGEDIQSKDMYYSLGEGVNKKDCETKFEYDEDNVGKIIDMKVSIKYKDKDYKKIFTILIDDTKAPVIEYSGENRMKVQGSYDINKDLNVYDIKGKQKVDIKAYEQFSKFYPGYIITYAPVNDEEKIKDAKEGIMNQTLDIKYPGQYKVFIKASDGHGNITVKEIDMEVYKA
;
A
#
# COMPACT_ATOMS: atom_id res chain seq x y z
N MET A 1 2.44 -39.29 66.53
CA MET A 1 3.87 -39.32 66.88
C MET A 1 4.38 -37.90 67.10
N LYS A 2 4.91 -37.69 68.31
CA LYS A 2 5.91 -36.72 68.80
C LYS A 2 6.01 -35.32 68.16
N LYS A 3 5.58 -34.34 68.97
CA LYS A 3 6.12 -32.97 69.06
C LYS A 3 7.64 -32.96 69.17
N LEU A 4 8.30 -31.96 68.59
CA LEU A 4 9.42 -31.28 69.24
C LEU A 4 9.16 -29.77 69.30
N LYS A 5 9.25 -29.24 70.53
CA LYS A 5 9.33 -27.82 70.90
C LYS A 5 10.81 -27.45 71.09
N THR A 6 11.22 -26.24 70.70
CA THR A 6 12.20 -25.34 71.37
C THR A 6 12.41 -24.13 70.46
N MET A 7 12.61 -22.86 70.86
CA MET A 7 12.45 -22.10 72.11
C MET A 7 12.60 -20.62 71.71
N LEU A 8 11.86 -19.73 72.37
CA LEU A 8 11.83 -18.27 72.18
C LEU A 8 13.15 -17.60 72.58
N ILE A 9 13.56 -16.53 71.88
CA ILE A 9 14.16 -15.35 72.55
C ILE A 9 13.58 -14.08 71.91
N PHE A 10 12.86 -13.32 72.73
CA PHE A 10 12.45 -11.94 72.46
C PHE A 10 13.59 -11.01 72.88
N VAL A 11 13.98 -10.08 72.02
CA VAL A 11 14.63 -8.83 72.42
C VAL A 11 13.92 -7.71 71.67
N ILE A 12 12.98 -7.05 72.35
CA ILE A 12 12.54 -5.70 72.00
C ILE A 12 13.36 -4.76 72.88
N PRO A 13 13.99 -3.74 72.28
CA PRO A 13 13.94 -2.41 72.85
C PRO A 13 13.38 -1.46 71.80
N SER A 14 12.18 -1.00 72.11
CA SER A 14 11.54 0.19 71.56
C SER A 14 12.47 1.40 71.61
N CYS A 15 12.68 2.07 70.47
CA CYS A 15 12.71 3.52 70.38
C CYS A 15 12.65 3.97 68.91
N LEU A 16 11.57 4.71 68.61
CA LEU A 16 11.60 5.98 67.87
C LEU A 16 12.46 6.02 66.61
N LEU A 17 11.81 5.97 65.44
CA LEU A 17 11.62 7.18 64.63
C LEU A 17 10.68 6.86 63.47
N LEU A 18 9.60 7.64 63.42
CA LEU A 18 8.80 7.89 62.23
C LEU A 18 9.74 8.42 61.13
N PHE A 19 10.16 7.54 60.23
CA PHE A 19 10.35 7.95 58.85
C PHE A 19 9.30 7.20 58.06
N GLY A 20 8.26 7.93 57.67
CA GLY A 20 7.40 7.50 56.60
C GLY A 20 8.27 7.25 55.38
N CYS A 21 8.57 5.98 55.12
CA CYS A 21 8.66 5.52 53.75
C CYS A 21 7.25 5.72 53.19
N GLN A 22 7.02 6.93 52.66
CA GLN A 22 6.13 7.06 51.53
C GLN A 22 6.70 6.10 50.49
N ASN A 23 6.17 4.88 50.47
CA ASN A 23 6.12 4.12 49.23
C ASN A 23 5.36 5.05 48.30
N LYS A 24 6.12 5.85 47.53
CA LYS A 24 5.67 6.19 46.20
C LYS A 24 5.49 4.82 45.57
N ASP A 25 4.24 4.36 45.48
CA ASP A 25 3.86 3.39 44.48
C ASP A 25 4.35 4.00 43.18
N SER A 26 5.59 3.67 42.79
CA SER A 26 6.09 3.95 41.47
C SER A 26 5.18 3.13 40.58
N GLU A 27 4.18 3.78 39.98
CA GLU A 27 3.39 3.19 38.91
C GLU A 27 4.38 2.47 37.99
N ILE A 28 4.32 1.14 37.97
CA ILE A 28 5.16 0.36 37.09
C ILE A 28 4.70 0.74 35.70
N GLU A 29 5.49 1.57 35.04
CA GLU A 29 5.23 2.04 33.70
C GLU A 29 5.07 0.84 32.77
N GLU A 30 3.90 0.75 32.11
CA GLU A 30 3.65 -0.34 31.17
C GLU A 30 4.77 -0.37 30.11
N PRO A 31 5.35 -1.56 29.83
CA PRO A 31 6.52 -1.65 28.96
C PRO A 31 6.20 -1.27 27.51
N ILE A 32 4.93 -1.40 27.11
CA ILE A 32 4.41 -1.00 25.81
C ILE A 32 3.21 -0.09 26.05
N ARG A 33 3.23 1.10 25.46
CA ARG A 33 2.12 2.06 25.51
C ARG A 33 1.67 2.37 24.09
N PHE A 34 0.45 2.02 23.74
CA PHE A 34 -0.08 2.38 22.44
C PHE A 34 -0.46 3.86 22.38
N SER A 35 -0.09 4.53 21.29
CA SER A 35 -0.42 5.92 21.03
C SER A 35 -1.95 6.13 21.04
N THR A 36 -2.38 7.24 21.64
CA THR A 36 -3.68 7.85 21.35
C THR A 36 -3.49 8.79 20.18
N ILE A 37 -3.91 8.36 19.00
CA ILE A 37 -3.75 9.16 17.78
C ILE A 37 -4.96 10.11 17.68
N GLY A 38 -4.71 11.41 17.87
CA GLY A 38 -5.64 12.47 17.47
C GLY A 38 -5.20 13.08 16.14
N GLY A 39 -6.11 13.70 15.39
CA GLY A 39 -5.81 14.26 14.06
C GLY A 39 -6.11 13.28 12.93
N GLY A 40 -5.24 13.15 11.91
CA GLY A 40 -5.52 12.29 10.75
C GLY A 40 -6.54 12.88 9.76
N ILE A 41 -6.78 12.18 8.66
CA ILE A 41 -7.62 12.69 7.54
C ILE A 41 -9.07 12.98 7.92
N ASP A 42 -9.55 12.39 9.03
CA ASP A 42 -10.92 12.50 9.53
C ASP A 42 -11.01 13.20 10.90
N GLY A 43 -9.88 13.69 11.42
CA GLY A 43 -9.78 14.26 12.77
C GLY A 43 -9.88 13.22 13.91
N LYS A 44 -9.99 11.93 13.61
CA LYS A 44 -10.15 10.82 14.58
C LYS A 44 -8.94 9.89 14.67
N GLY A 45 -7.85 10.24 14.00
CA GLY A 45 -6.57 9.54 14.04
C GLY A 45 -6.34 8.59 12.86
N THR A 46 -7.22 8.56 11.86
CA THR A 46 -7.05 7.69 10.68
C THR A 46 -5.79 8.07 9.91
N GLN A 47 -4.90 7.08 9.72
CA GLN A 47 -3.63 7.25 9.01
C GLN A 47 -3.74 6.77 7.57
N VAL A 48 -3.06 7.44 6.65
CA VAL A 48 -2.97 6.97 5.27
C VAL A 48 -1.70 6.13 5.12
N ILE A 49 -1.83 4.95 4.52
CA ILE A 49 -0.70 4.10 4.14
C ILE A 49 -0.73 3.85 2.64
N GLU A 50 0.44 3.79 2.02
CA GLU A 50 0.58 3.48 0.60
C GLU A 50 0.38 1.98 0.35
N TRP A 51 -0.34 1.65 -0.72
CA TRP A 51 -0.66 0.28 -1.07
C TRP A 51 0.59 -0.58 -1.37
N GLY A 52 0.69 -1.71 -0.65
CA GLY A 52 1.79 -2.66 -0.79
C GLY A 52 3.14 -2.20 -0.21
N GLU A 53 3.23 -1.00 0.38
CA GLU A 53 4.44 -0.53 1.05
C GLU A 53 4.47 -0.94 2.54
N ASP A 54 5.69 -1.11 3.05
CA ASP A 54 5.89 -1.37 4.48
C ASP A 54 5.43 -0.15 5.31
N ILE A 55 4.79 -0.42 6.45
CA ILE A 55 4.43 0.61 7.43
C ILE A 55 5.72 1.15 8.08
N GLN A 56 6.21 2.28 7.56
CA GLN A 56 7.55 2.80 7.91
C GLN A 56 7.63 3.38 9.33
N SER A 57 6.54 3.94 9.85
CA SER A 57 6.55 4.70 11.11
C SER A 57 5.95 3.90 12.27
N LYS A 58 6.60 2.80 12.66
CA LYS A 58 6.15 1.95 13.80
C LYS A 58 5.99 2.74 15.11
N ASP A 59 6.81 3.77 15.29
CA ASP A 59 6.82 4.63 16.48
C ASP A 59 5.58 5.55 16.54
N MET A 60 4.76 5.62 15.48
CA MET A 60 3.47 6.31 15.52
C MET A 60 2.41 5.52 16.30
N TYR A 61 2.52 4.19 16.37
CA TYR A 61 1.48 3.34 16.95
C TYR A 61 1.71 3.03 18.42
N TYR A 62 2.97 3.04 18.87
CA TYR A 62 3.31 2.74 20.24
C TYR A 62 4.65 3.37 20.64
N SER A 63 4.79 3.59 21.94
CA SER A 63 6.06 3.89 22.59
C SER A 63 6.48 2.73 23.51
N LEU A 64 7.78 2.66 23.75
CA LEU A 64 8.40 1.70 24.65
C LEU A 64 8.68 2.38 25.99
N GLY A 65 8.36 1.71 27.09
CA GLY A 65 8.70 2.17 28.43
C GLY A 65 10.21 2.17 28.68
N GLU A 66 10.63 2.87 29.73
CA GLU A 66 12.05 2.94 30.09
C GLU A 66 12.67 1.54 30.29
N GLY A 67 13.84 1.32 29.72
CA GLY A 67 14.55 0.04 29.80
C GLY A 67 14.06 -1.07 28.86
N VAL A 68 13.06 -0.80 28.00
CA VAL A 68 12.62 -1.75 26.97
C VAL A 68 13.40 -1.51 25.66
N ASN A 69 14.06 -2.55 25.15
CA ASN A 69 14.76 -2.49 23.87
C ASN A 69 13.83 -2.90 22.72
N LYS A 70 13.76 -2.09 21.66
CA LYS A 70 12.97 -2.39 20.46
C LYS A 70 13.29 -3.74 19.82
N LYS A 71 14.53 -4.24 19.98
CA LYS A 71 14.96 -5.56 19.46
C LYS A 71 14.32 -6.73 20.20
N ASP A 72 13.84 -6.52 21.43
CA ASP A 72 13.15 -7.54 22.22
C ASP A 72 11.64 -7.58 21.92
N CYS A 73 11.18 -6.71 21.03
CA CYS A 73 9.79 -6.60 20.62
C CYS A 73 9.61 -7.18 19.20
N GLU A 74 8.60 -8.03 19.05
CA GLU A 74 8.11 -8.46 17.74
C GLU A 74 6.81 -7.72 17.43
N THR A 75 6.82 -6.90 16.37
CA THR A 75 5.66 -6.09 15.97
C THR A 75 5.04 -6.65 14.69
N LYS A 76 3.74 -6.92 14.73
CA LYS A 76 2.94 -7.39 13.61
C LYS A 76 1.79 -6.44 13.33
N PHE A 77 1.55 -6.17 12.04
CA PHE A 77 0.41 -5.42 11.53
C PHE A 77 -0.48 -6.39 10.76
N GLU A 78 -1.77 -6.42 11.07
CA GLU A 78 -2.77 -7.25 10.40
C GLU A 78 -3.88 -6.35 9.87
N TYR A 79 -4.10 -6.34 8.56
CA TYR A 79 -5.16 -5.60 7.87
C TYR A 79 -5.44 -6.24 6.50
N ASP A 80 -6.59 -5.93 5.91
CA ASP A 80 -6.95 -6.38 4.56
C ASP A 80 -6.39 -5.41 3.51
N GLU A 81 -5.25 -5.77 2.92
CA GLU A 81 -4.51 -4.92 1.98
C GLU A 81 -5.21 -4.65 0.65
N ASP A 82 -6.27 -5.39 0.32
CA ASP A 82 -6.99 -5.26 -0.95
C ASP A 82 -8.19 -4.29 -0.86
N ASN A 83 -8.47 -3.74 0.33
CA ASN A 83 -9.49 -2.68 0.53
C ASN A 83 -8.95 -1.28 0.25
N VAL A 84 -8.29 -1.09 -0.89
CA VAL A 84 -7.78 0.21 -1.35
C VAL A 84 -8.91 1.24 -1.46
N GLY A 85 -8.64 2.48 -1.05
CA GLY A 85 -9.58 3.59 -1.08
C GLY A 85 -10.63 3.57 0.04
N LYS A 86 -10.53 2.65 1.00
CA LYS A 86 -11.47 2.54 2.14
C LYS A 86 -10.77 2.71 3.48
N ILE A 87 -11.51 3.29 4.43
CA ILE A 87 -11.09 3.29 5.83
C ILE A 87 -11.39 1.90 6.41
N ILE A 88 -10.35 1.25 6.93
CA ILE A 88 -10.41 -0.10 7.51
C ILE A 88 -9.72 -0.15 8.87
N ASP A 89 -9.98 -1.23 9.60
CA ASP A 89 -9.30 -1.53 10.86
C ASP A 89 -7.97 -2.25 10.59
N MET A 90 -6.92 -1.78 11.24
CA MET A 90 -5.63 -2.43 11.34
C MET A 90 -5.37 -2.82 12.79
N LYS A 91 -5.01 -4.09 13.00
CA LYS A 91 -4.61 -4.59 14.30
C LYS A 91 -3.09 -4.57 14.43
N VAL A 92 -2.61 -3.83 15.42
CA VAL A 92 -1.19 -3.78 15.80
C VAL A 92 -0.98 -4.70 17.00
N SER A 93 -0.10 -5.68 16.84
CA SER A 93 0.30 -6.61 17.90
C SER A 93 1.78 -6.45 18.21
N ILE A 94 2.13 -6.31 19.48
CA ILE A 94 3.51 -6.22 19.95
C ILE A 94 3.71 -7.31 20.98
N LYS A 95 4.58 -8.26 20.68
CA LYS A 95 5.00 -9.29 21.62
C LYS A 95 6.27 -8.83 22.30
N TYR A 96 6.29 -8.82 23.63
CA TYR A 96 7.45 -8.52 24.44
C TYR A 96 7.53 -9.49 25.61
N LYS A 97 8.62 -10.27 25.68
CA LYS A 97 8.75 -11.43 26.58
C LYS A 97 7.55 -12.37 26.38
N ASP A 98 6.88 -12.78 27.45
CA ASP A 98 5.75 -13.71 27.43
C ASP A 98 4.38 -13.01 27.34
N LYS A 99 4.36 -11.71 26.99
CA LYS A 99 3.14 -10.91 26.90
C LYS A 99 2.88 -10.39 25.49
N ASP A 100 1.61 -10.43 25.10
CA ASP A 100 1.08 -9.88 23.86
C ASP A 100 0.28 -8.60 24.14
N TYR A 101 0.67 -7.50 23.51
CA TYR A 101 -0.02 -6.21 23.55
C TYR A 101 -0.72 -5.99 22.22
N LYS A 102 -2.01 -5.62 22.23
CA LYS A 102 -2.81 -5.49 21.00
C LYS A 102 -3.68 -4.24 21.04
N LYS A 103 -3.75 -3.51 19.92
CA LYS A 103 -4.68 -2.40 19.73
C LYS A 103 -5.12 -2.30 18.27
N ILE A 104 -6.34 -1.83 18.07
CA ILE A 104 -6.90 -1.52 16.75
C ILE A 104 -6.68 -0.04 16.46
N PHE A 105 -6.25 0.23 15.24
CA PHE A 105 -6.12 1.56 14.65
C PHE A 105 -6.92 1.60 13.36
N THR A 106 -7.42 2.78 12.98
CA THR A 106 -8.04 2.98 11.68
C THR A 106 -7.00 3.47 10.67
N ILE A 107 -7.03 2.92 9.47
CA ILE A 107 -6.17 3.30 8.36
C ILE A 107 -7.00 3.50 7.08
N LEU A 108 -6.49 4.32 6.17
CA LEU A 108 -6.90 4.37 4.78
C LEU A 108 -5.73 3.83 3.94
N ILE A 109 -5.98 2.82 3.12
CA ILE A 109 -5.00 2.38 2.12
C ILE A 109 -5.22 3.23 0.88
N ASP A 110 -4.19 3.96 0.47
CA ASP A 110 -4.20 4.78 -0.73
C ASP A 110 -3.24 4.18 -1.75
N ASP A 111 -3.62 4.23 -3.02
CA ASP A 111 -2.77 3.84 -4.14
C ASP A 111 -2.48 5.09 -4.95
N THR A 112 -1.26 5.60 -4.83
CA THR A 112 -0.87 6.85 -5.49
C THR A 112 -0.09 6.60 -6.77
N LYS A 113 0.21 5.34 -7.10
CA LYS A 113 1.06 4.98 -8.24
C LYS A 113 0.17 4.64 -9.44
N ALA A 114 0.33 5.41 -10.51
CA ALA A 114 -0.36 5.09 -11.75
C ALA A 114 0.27 3.88 -12.47
N PRO A 115 -0.52 3.12 -13.26
CA PRO A 115 -0.01 2.05 -14.10
C PRO A 115 1.15 2.47 -15.00
N VAL A 116 2.05 1.54 -15.29
CA VAL A 116 3.18 1.75 -16.20
C VAL A 116 2.89 1.09 -17.55
N ILE A 117 3.18 1.82 -18.63
CA ILE A 117 3.07 1.32 -20.01
C ILE A 117 4.45 1.36 -20.67
N GLU A 118 5.05 0.19 -20.84
CA GLU A 118 6.28 -0.01 -21.60
C GLU A 118 5.94 -0.47 -23.02
N TYR A 119 6.58 0.16 -24.02
CA TYR A 119 6.44 -0.22 -25.43
C TYR A 119 7.84 -0.43 -26.00
N SER A 120 8.05 -1.53 -26.71
CA SER A 120 9.34 -1.94 -27.24
C SER A 120 9.35 -2.20 -28.75
N GLY A 121 8.19 -2.04 -29.40
CA GLY A 121 8.03 -2.32 -30.83
C GLY A 121 8.57 -1.21 -31.73
N GLU A 122 8.52 -1.46 -33.03
CA GLU A 122 8.94 -0.48 -34.03
C GLU A 122 7.89 0.62 -34.23
N ASN A 123 8.33 1.86 -34.45
CA ASN A 123 7.44 2.99 -34.78
C ASN A 123 7.20 3.10 -36.29
N ARG A 124 7.83 2.26 -37.11
CA ARG A 124 7.77 2.32 -38.56
C ARG A 124 7.62 0.94 -39.14
N MET A 125 6.45 0.63 -39.67
CA MET A 125 6.09 -0.72 -40.10
C MET A 125 5.78 -0.78 -41.58
N LYS A 126 6.26 -1.85 -42.22
CA LYS A 126 5.94 -2.15 -43.61
C LYS A 126 4.51 -2.68 -43.70
N VAL A 127 3.76 -2.29 -44.74
CA VAL A 127 2.41 -2.85 -45.01
C VAL A 127 2.48 -4.39 -45.01
N GLN A 128 1.84 -5.01 -44.01
CA GLN A 128 1.64 -6.44 -43.89
C GLN A 128 0.29 -6.68 -43.21
N GLY A 129 -0.69 -7.31 -43.86
CA GLY A 129 -1.93 -7.81 -43.24
C GLY A 129 -2.47 -7.07 -41.99
N SER A 130 -2.00 -7.47 -40.80
CA SER A 130 -2.36 -6.91 -39.49
C SER A 130 -1.15 -6.87 -38.55
N TYR A 131 -1.01 -5.81 -37.75
CA TYR A 131 -0.04 -5.72 -36.65
C TYR A 131 -0.77 -5.78 -35.30
N ASP A 132 -0.23 -6.59 -34.38
CA ASP A 132 -0.75 -6.74 -33.03
C ASP A 132 0.23 -6.14 -32.02
N ILE A 133 -0.02 -4.89 -31.64
CA ILE A 133 0.84 -4.13 -30.74
C ILE A 133 0.91 -4.73 -29.32
N ASN A 134 -0.04 -5.59 -28.92
CA ASN A 134 0.00 -6.21 -27.59
C ASN A 134 1.26 -7.05 -27.37
N LYS A 135 1.88 -7.56 -28.45
CA LYS A 135 3.12 -8.35 -28.38
C LYS A 135 4.33 -7.53 -27.94
N ASP A 136 4.27 -6.23 -28.14
CA ASP A 136 5.36 -5.29 -27.89
C ASP A 136 5.10 -4.41 -26.66
N LEU A 137 4.00 -4.68 -25.94
CA LEU A 137 3.56 -3.95 -24.76
C LEU A 137 3.77 -4.78 -23.49
N ASN A 138 4.28 -4.10 -22.47
CA ASN A 138 4.25 -4.58 -21.10
C ASN A 138 3.53 -3.52 -20.26
N VAL A 139 2.37 -3.91 -19.72
CA VAL A 139 1.50 -3.00 -18.95
C VAL A 139 1.28 -3.62 -17.58
N TYR A 140 1.64 -2.89 -16.53
CA TYR A 140 1.57 -3.38 -15.17
C TYR A 140 1.30 -2.26 -14.18
N ASP A 141 0.82 -2.64 -13.01
CA ASP A 141 0.65 -1.79 -11.85
C ASP A 141 1.75 -2.01 -10.81
N ILE A 142 1.90 -1.10 -9.85
CA ILE A 142 2.92 -1.16 -8.80
C ILE A 142 2.28 -1.27 -7.42
N LYS A 143 2.25 -2.51 -6.88
CA LYS A 143 1.89 -2.77 -5.48
C LYS A 143 3.17 -2.82 -4.64
N GLY A 144 3.49 -1.72 -3.95
CA GLY A 144 4.77 -1.58 -3.24
C GLY A 144 5.99 -1.72 -4.15
N LYS A 145 6.74 -2.81 -4.00
CA LYS A 145 7.89 -3.20 -4.85
C LYS A 145 7.54 -4.23 -5.93
N GLN A 146 6.30 -4.73 -5.95
CA GLN A 146 5.86 -5.76 -6.89
C GLN A 146 5.27 -5.13 -8.15
N LYS A 147 5.45 -5.81 -9.28
CA LYS A 147 4.75 -5.50 -10.52
C LYS A 147 3.55 -6.45 -10.65
N VAL A 148 2.39 -5.92 -10.97
CA VAL A 148 1.15 -6.68 -11.18
C VAL A 148 0.69 -6.49 -12.62
N ASP A 149 0.72 -7.53 -13.43
CA ASP A 149 0.36 -7.42 -14.85
C ASP A 149 -1.09 -6.99 -15.04
N ILE A 150 -1.29 -6.03 -15.95
CA ILE A 150 -2.61 -5.55 -16.37
C ILE A 150 -2.92 -6.15 -17.74
N LYS A 151 -4.16 -6.61 -17.94
CA LYS A 151 -4.60 -7.25 -19.18
C LYS A 151 -5.29 -6.26 -20.14
N ALA A 152 -5.22 -6.57 -21.43
CA ALA A 152 -5.99 -5.88 -22.45
C ALA A 152 -7.49 -6.20 -22.31
N TYR A 153 -8.34 -5.22 -22.56
CA TYR A 153 -9.80 -5.36 -22.62
C TYR A 153 -10.37 -4.70 -23.87
N GLU A 154 -11.63 -5.02 -24.14
CA GLU A 154 -12.35 -4.38 -25.25
C GLU A 154 -12.89 -2.98 -24.90
N GLN A 155 -13.12 -2.72 -23.61
CA GLN A 155 -13.68 -1.46 -23.14
C GLN A 155 -12.89 -0.95 -21.95
N PHE A 156 -12.65 0.35 -21.94
CA PHE A 156 -11.96 0.99 -20.84
C PHE A 156 -12.88 1.18 -19.64
N SER A 157 -12.41 0.78 -18.47
CA SER A 157 -12.98 1.16 -17.19
C SER A 157 -11.87 1.66 -16.29
N LYS A 158 -12.11 2.76 -15.59
CA LYS A 158 -11.21 3.24 -14.54
C LYS A 158 -11.32 2.50 -13.21
N PHE A 159 -12.29 1.60 -13.11
CA PHE A 159 -12.65 0.88 -11.88
C PHE A 159 -12.28 -0.60 -11.94
N TYR A 160 -11.71 -1.06 -13.05
CA TYR A 160 -11.22 -2.42 -13.20
C TYR A 160 -9.80 -2.35 -13.76
N PRO A 161 -8.85 -3.13 -13.21
CA PRO A 161 -7.50 -3.18 -13.74
C PRO A 161 -7.55 -3.67 -15.19
N GLY A 162 -7.13 -2.82 -16.11
CA GLY A 162 -7.22 -3.11 -17.53
C GLY A 162 -6.61 -2.02 -18.40
N TYR A 163 -6.23 -2.38 -19.63
CA TYR A 163 -5.87 -1.40 -20.64
C TYR A 163 -6.61 -1.64 -21.95
N ILE A 164 -6.73 -0.58 -22.73
CA ILE A 164 -7.18 -0.64 -24.11
C ILE A 164 -6.17 0.03 -25.03
N ILE A 165 -6.24 -0.32 -26.30
CA ILE A 165 -5.46 0.29 -27.37
C ILE A 165 -6.44 0.87 -28.38
N THR A 166 -6.20 2.10 -28.80
CA THR A 166 -7.00 2.76 -29.84
C THR A 166 -6.08 3.43 -30.86
N TYR A 167 -6.61 3.68 -32.06
CA TYR A 167 -5.85 4.22 -33.18
C TYR A 167 -6.58 5.38 -33.82
N ALA A 168 -5.83 6.41 -34.24
CA ALA A 168 -6.35 7.53 -35.00
C ALA A 168 -5.37 7.95 -36.10
N PRO A 169 -5.84 8.36 -37.29
CA PRO A 169 -5.00 9.06 -38.25
C PRO A 169 -4.47 10.38 -37.66
N VAL A 170 -3.21 10.73 -37.92
CA VAL A 170 -2.60 11.97 -37.39
C VAL A 170 -3.30 13.24 -37.88
N ASN A 171 -4.02 13.17 -38.99
CA ASN A 171 -4.72 14.30 -39.62
C ASN A 171 -6.22 14.38 -39.29
N ASP A 172 -6.70 13.66 -38.27
CA ASP A 172 -8.10 13.63 -37.88
C ASP A 172 -8.24 13.93 -36.37
N GLU A 173 -8.39 15.22 -36.04
CA GLU A 173 -8.42 15.70 -34.64
C GLU A 173 -9.60 15.11 -33.83
N GLU A 174 -10.75 14.91 -34.47
CA GLU A 174 -11.93 14.31 -33.83
C GLU A 174 -11.64 12.86 -33.46
N LYS A 175 -11.10 12.06 -34.39
CA LYS A 175 -10.70 10.68 -34.09
C LYS A 175 -9.57 10.59 -33.06
N ILE A 176 -8.64 11.54 -33.05
CA ILE A 176 -7.58 11.60 -32.04
C ILE A 176 -8.18 11.79 -30.65
N LYS A 177 -9.15 12.69 -30.52
CA LYS A 177 -9.85 12.92 -29.26
C LYS A 177 -10.58 11.65 -28.80
N ASP A 178 -11.36 11.04 -29.69
CA ASP A 178 -12.13 9.82 -29.37
C ASP A 178 -11.22 8.64 -29.02
N ALA A 179 -10.10 8.48 -29.73
CA ALA A 179 -9.10 7.46 -29.46
C ALA A 179 -8.47 7.66 -28.07
N LYS A 180 -8.07 8.88 -27.72
CA LYS A 180 -7.52 9.21 -26.39
C LYS A 180 -8.52 9.00 -25.26
N GLU A 181 -9.80 9.23 -25.51
CA GLU A 181 -10.87 8.96 -24.54
C GLU A 181 -11.13 7.46 -24.37
N GLY A 182 -10.74 6.64 -25.34
CA GLY A 182 -10.90 5.19 -25.31
C GLY A 182 -12.18 4.69 -25.97
N ILE A 183 -12.73 5.49 -26.89
CA ILE A 183 -14.06 5.31 -27.48
C ILE A 183 -13.99 4.56 -28.83
N MET A 184 -12.80 4.37 -29.42
CA MET A 184 -12.61 3.88 -30.80
C MET A 184 -11.79 2.58 -30.96
N ASN A 185 -11.89 2.00 -32.16
CA ASN A 185 -11.36 0.74 -32.67
C ASN A 185 -10.01 0.26 -32.11
N GLN A 186 -9.95 -1.03 -31.79
CA GLN A 186 -8.83 -1.74 -31.17
C GLN A 186 -7.83 -2.39 -32.16
N THR A 187 -7.99 -2.18 -33.47
CA THR A 187 -7.10 -2.79 -34.47
C THR A 187 -6.66 -1.77 -35.51
N LEU A 188 -5.34 -1.68 -35.73
CA LEU A 188 -4.77 -0.91 -36.82
C LEU A 188 -4.79 -1.75 -38.11
N ASP A 189 -5.62 -1.36 -39.06
CA ASP A 189 -5.58 -1.94 -40.41
C ASP A 189 -4.40 -1.33 -41.18
N ILE A 190 -3.23 -1.98 -41.08
CA ILE A 190 -1.99 -1.55 -41.75
C ILE A 190 -1.96 -1.85 -43.25
N LYS A 191 -3.11 -2.16 -43.88
CA LYS A 191 -3.27 -2.15 -45.34
C LYS A 191 -3.17 -0.75 -45.93
N TYR A 192 -3.44 0.28 -45.13
CA TYR A 192 -3.40 1.67 -45.55
C TYR A 192 -2.11 2.32 -45.04
N PRO A 193 -1.20 2.70 -45.95
CA PRO A 193 -0.06 3.52 -45.58
C PRO A 193 -0.51 4.87 -45.04
N GLY A 194 0.20 5.37 -44.05
CA GLY A 194 -0.16 6.62 -43.39
C GLY A 194 0.56 6.79 -42.07
N GLN A 195 0.31 7.93 -41.43
CA GLN A 195 0.77 8.24 -40.09
C GLN A 195 -0.40 8.10 -39.13
N TYR A 196 -0.19 7.34 -38.06
CA TYR A 196 -1.21 7.01 -37.06
C TYR A 196 -0.70 7.34 -35.67
N LYS A 197 -1.61 7.78 -34.80
CA LYS A 197 -1.41 7.82 -33.36
C LYS A 197 -2.01 6.56 -32.75
N VAL A 198 -1.22 5.86 -31.96
CA VAL A 198 -1.68 4.77 -31.11
C VAL A 198 -1.79 5.30 -29.69
N PHE A 199 -2.95 5.13 -29.07
CA PHE A 199 -3.15 5.45 -27.66
C PHE A 199 -3.32 4.16 -26.87
N ILE A 200 -2.50 3.98 -25.83
CA ILE A 200 -2.67 2.93 -24.85
C ILE A 200 -3.13 3.60 -23.56
N LYS A 201 -4.31 3.20 -23.07
CA LYS A 201 -4.91 3.75 -21.86
C LYS A 201 -5.10 2.64 -20.85
N ALA A 202 -4.39 2.72 -19.73
CA ALA A 202 -4.36 1.72 -18.67
C ALA A 202 -4.94 2.27 -17.37
N SER A 203 -5.62 1.42 -16.60
CA SER A 203 -6.08 1.68 -15.24
C SER A 203 -5.69 0.53 -14.31
N ASP A 204 -5.40 0.87 -13.06
CA ASP A 204 -5.17 -0.05 -11.94
C ASP A 204 -6.45 -0.57 -11.29
N GLY A 205 -7.60 0.08 -11.56
CA GLY A 205 -8.87 -0.20 -10.87
C GLY A 205 -9.06 0.55 -9.55
N HIS A 206 -8.05 1.28 -9.06
CA HIS A 206 -8.12 2.17 -7.89
C HIS A 206 -8.36 3.64 -8.28
N GLY A 207 -8.37 3.92 -9.58
CA GLY A 207 -8.70 5.22 -10.13
C GLY A 207 -7.51 5.93 -10.76
N ASN A 208 -6.30 5.37 -10.66
CA ASN A 208 -5.16 5.89 -11.39
C ASN A 208 -5.21 5.42 -12.85
N ILE A 209 -4.84 6.32 -13.75
CA ILE A 209 -4.91 6.12 -15.18
C ILE A 209 -3.63 6.63 -15.81
N THR A 210 -3.06 5.84 -16.71
CA THR A 210 -1.93 6.26 -17.55
C THR A 210 -2.36 6.20 -19.02
N VAL A 211 -1.99 7.22 -19.78
CA VAL A 211 -2.15 7.27 -21.24
C VAL A 211 -0.78 7.39 -21.87
N LYS A 212 -0.46 6.48 -22.79
CA LYS A 212 0.73 6.54 -23.64
C LYS A 212 0.32 6.75 -25.08
N GLU A 213 0.99 7.68 -25.74
CA GLU A 213 0.83 7.98 -27.16
C GLU A 213 2.07 7.50 -27.92
N ILE A 214 1.86 6.84 -29.05
CA ILE A 214 2.92 6.38 -29.95
C ILE A 214 2.58 6.87 -31.36
N ASP A 215 3.53 7.57 -31.99
CA ASP A 215 3.44 7.90 -33.41
C ASP A 215 3.95 6.72 -34.25
N MET A 216 3.14 6.29 -35.22
CA MET A 216 3.38 5.10 -36.03
C MET A 216 3.24 5.39 -37.52
N GLU A 217 4.28 5.09 -38.29
CA GLU A 217 4.27 5.16 -39.75
C GLU A 217 4.03 3.77 -40.36
N VAL A 218 3.02 3.68 -41.22
CA VAL A 218 2.82 2.52 -42.09
C VAL A 218 3.26 2.90 -43.51
N TYR A 219 4.23 2.20 -44.08
CA TYR A 219 4.79 2.52 -45.40
C TYR A 219 4.67 1.37 -46.41
N LYS A 220 4.53 1.72 -47.69
CA LYS A 220 4.58 0.73 -48.79
C LYS A 220 6.01 0.26 -49.01
N ALA A 221 6.13 -1.04 -49.27
CA ALA A 221 7.34 -1.71 -49.73
C ALA A 221 7.92 -1.07 -51.00
#